data_AF-A0A382R059-F1
#
_entry.id   AF-A0A382R059-F1
#
_cell.length_a   1.000
_cell.length_b   1.000
_cell.length_c   1.000
_cell.angle_alpha   90.00
_cell.angle_beta   90.00
_cell.angle_gamma   90.00
#
_symmetry.space_group_name_H-M   'P 1'
#
loop_
_entity.id
_entity.type
_entity.pdbx_description
1 polymer ?
#
loop_
_entity_poly.entity_id
_entity_poly.type
_entity_poly.pdbx_seq_one_letter_code
_entity_poly.pdbx_strand_id
1 'polypeptide(L)'
;NEEERTFAAFGIHKRLVETEGFDPQSDGYYDELDKRMHNAFPHMFVENKTATSNRPAQTVAGVSRSSGAGRKKVRLTPSQVTIAKKLGVPLEEYAKYVKE
;
A
#
# COMPACT_ATOMS: atom_id res chain seq x y z
N ASN A 1 7.21 -26.09 -14.55
CA ASN A 1 5.83 -25.66 -14.84
C ASN A 1 5.26 -24.84 -13.69
N GLU A 2 4.21 -24.05 -13.91
CA GLU A 2 3.62 -23.22 -12.84
C GLU A 2 2.90 -24.04 -11.77
N GLU A 3 2.17 -25.07 -12.19
CA GLU A 3 1.42 -25.97 -11.31
C GLU A 3 2.32 -26.70 -10.29
N GLU A 4 3.51 -27.12 -10.71
CA GLU A 4 4.53 -27.76 -9.85
C GLU A 4 4.99 -26.80 -8.74
N ARG A 5 5.17 -25.51 -9.05
CA ARG A 5 5.60 -24.49 -8.08
C ARG A 5 4.50 -24.22 -7.06
N THR A 6 3.25 -24.12 -7.53
CA THR A 6 2.09 -23.96 -6.64
C THR A 6 1.94 -25.14 -5.69
N PHE A 7 2.07 -26.37 -6.21
CA PHE A 7 1.95 -27.58 -5.38
C PHE A 7 3.08 -27.69 -4.35
N ALA A 8 4.32 -27.36 -4.74
CA ALA A 8 5.44 -27.39 -3.82
C ALA A 8 5.37 -26.29 -2.75
N ALA A 9 4.99 -25.07 -3.12
CA ALA A 9 4.74 -23.99 -2.16
C ALA A 9 3.67 -24.39 -1.15
N PHE A 10 2.57 -25.00 -1.63
CA PHE A 10 1.52 -25.54 -0.77
C PHE A 10 2.03 -26.66 0.15
N GLY A 11 2.88 -27.55 -0.35
CA GLY A 11 3.51 -28.60 0.46
C GLY A 11 4.41 -28.04 1.57
N ILE A 12 5.15 -26.96 1.30
CA ILE A 12 5.99 -26.28 2.31
C ILE A 12 5.10 -25.60 3.36
N HIS A 13 4.07 -24.88 2.93
CA HIS A 13 3.08 -24.27 3.83
C HIS A 13 2.46 -25.31 4.77
N LYS A 14 1.98 -26.42 4.20
CA LYS A 14 1.35 -27.50 4.96
C LYS A 14 2.29 -28.05 6.05
N ARG A 15 3.57 -28.24 5.72
CA ARG A 15 4.57 -28.66 6.72
C ARG A 15 4.78 -27.61 7.81
N LEU A 16 4.96 -26.34 7.45
CA LEU A 16 5.14 -25.26 8.42
C LEU A 16 3.98 -25.15 9.42
N VAL A 17 2.74 -25.23 8.92
CA VAL A 17 1.55 -25.09 9.77
C VAL A 17 1.23 -26.38 10.53
N GLU A 18 1.22 -27.53 9.86
CA GLU A 18 0.76 -28.78 10.49
C GLU A 18 1.83 -29.48 11.32
N THR A 19 3.09 -29.46 10.88
CA THR A 19 4.16 -30.22 11.57
C THR A 19 4.95 -29.36 12.55
N GLU A 20 5.14 -28.08 12.22
CA GLU A 20 5.96 -27.18 13.04
C GLU A 20 5.12 -26.16 13.83
N GLY A 21 3.81 -26.10 13.57
CA GLY A 21 2.88 -25.29 14.34
C GLY A 21 3.04 -23.78 14.14
N PHE A 22 3.61 -23.34 13.01
CA PHE A 22 3.71 -21.92 12.70
C PHE A 22 2.32 -21.31 12.47
N ASP A 23 2.10 -20.12 13.04
CA ASP A 23 0.92 -19.32 12.74
C ASP A 23 1.04 -18.73 11.33
N PRO A 24 0.15 -19.09 10.38
CA PRO A 24 0.20 -18.59 9.00
C PRO A 24 -0.07 -17.09 8.88
N GLN A 25 -0.48 -16.41 9.95
CA GLN A 25 -0.67 -14.95 9.98
C GLN A 25 0.50 -14.21 10.65
N SER A 26 1.47 -14.93 11.20
CA SER A 26 2.64 -14.31 11.82
C SER A 26 3.69 -13.90 10.79
N ASP A 27 4.44 -12.84 11.10
CA ASP A 27 5.57 -12.41 10.27
C ASP A 27 6.64 -13.51 10.15
N GLY A 28 6.88 -14.26 11.24
CA GLY A 28 7.86 -15.35 11.26
C GLY A 28 7.52 -16.53 10.35
N TYR A 29 6.25 -16.75 10.02
CA TYR A 29 5.85 -17.76 9.04
C TYR A 29 6.36 -17.44 7.65
N TYR A 30 6.31 -16.17 7.23
CA TYR A 30 6.77 -15.76 5.90
C TYR A 30 8.29 -15.82 5.78
N ASP A 31 9.03 -15.51 6.84
CA ASP A 31 10.49 -15.66 6.87
C ASP A 31 10.91 -17.13 6.65
N GLU A 32 10.23 -18.08 7.30
CA GLU A 32 10.52 -19.51 7.14
C GLU A 32 10.03 -20.08 5.81
N LEU A 33 8.87 -19.63 5.34
CA LEU A 33 8.35 -19.98 4.02
C LEU A 33 9.33 -19.52 2.93
N ASP A 34 9.81 -18.28 2.99
CA ASP A 34 10.71 -17.70 2.01
C ASP A 34 12.06 -18.44 1.98
N LYS A 35 12.65 -18.73 3.15
CA LYS A 35 13.87 -19.55 3.24
C LYS A 35 13.72 -20.91 2.56
N ARG A 36 12.61 -21.59 2.80
CA ARG A 36 12.34 -22.93 2.22
C ARG A 36 12.05 -22.86 0.73
N MET A 37 11.35 -21.83 0.28
CA MET A 37 11.10 -21.58 -1.14
C MET A 37 12.41 -21.32 -1.89
N HIS A 38 13.32 -20.53 -1.32
CA HIS A 38 14.67 -20.32 -1.87
C HIS A 38 15.47 -21.62 -1.98
N ASN A 39 15.36 -22.50 -0.99
CA ASN A 39 16.03 -23.81 -1.01
C ASN A 39 15.40 -24.78 -2.03
N ALA A 40 14.07 -24.81 -2.15
CA ALA A 40 13.35 -25.70 -3.06
C ALA A 40 13.43 -25.25 -4.52
N PHE A 41 13.48 -23.94 -4.76
CA PHE A 41 13.44 -23.34 -6.09
C PHE A 41 14.56 -22.32 -6.30
N PRO A 42 15.84 -22.69 -6.14
CA PRO A 42 16.94 -21.72 -6.18
C PRO A 42 16.93 -20.90 -7.47
N HIS A 43 16.71 -21.57 -8.61
CA HIS A 43 16.63 -20.99 -9.95
C HIS A 43 15.55 -19.90 -10.13
N MET A 44 14.52 -19.84 -9.29
CA MET A 44 13.49 -18.79 -9.33
C MET A 44 13.94 -17.47 -8.68
N PHE A 45 14.98 -17.52 -7.85
CA PHE A 45 15.48 -16.36 -7.09
C PHE A 45 16.85 -15.88 -7.59
N VAL A 46 17.58 -16.68 -8.39
CA VAL A 46 18.92 -16.30 -8.91
C VAL A 46 18.85 -15.24 -10.00
N GLU A 47 17.74 -15.14 -10.74
CA GLU A 47 17.61 -14.23 -11.90
C GLU A 47 17.66 -12.73 -11.52
N ASN A 48 17.58 -12.40 -10.23
CA ASN A 48 17.62 -11.01 -9.75
C ASN A 48 18.98 -10.57 -9.17
N LYS A 49 20.00 -11.43 -9.09
CA LYS A 49 21.32 -11.03 -8.56
C LYS A 49 22.16 -10.20 -9.54
N THR A 50 21.93 -10.30 -10.84
CA THR A 50 22.56 -9.43 -11.87
C THR A 50 21.70 -8.23 -12.24
N ALA A 51 20.48 -8.16 -11.71
CA ALA A 51 19.60 -7.02 -11.82
C ALA A 51 19.28 -6.49 -10.42
N THR A 52 20.29 -5.95 -9.73
CA THR A 52 20.08 -4.73 -8.94
C THR A 52 19.66 -3.63 -9.90
N SER A 53 18.47 -3.80 -10.49
CA SER A 53 17.74 -2.75 -11.12
C SER A 53 17.48 -1.78 -9.99
N ASN A 54 18.05 -0.59 -10.11
CA ASN A 54 17.82 0.58 -9.26
C ASN A 54 16.35 1.06 -9.37
N ARG A 55 15.42 0.13 -9.55
CA ARG A 55 13.99 0.32 -9.64
C ARG A 55 13.52 0.58 -8.22
N PRO A 56 12.88 1.73 -7.96
CA PRO A 56 12.26 1.95 -6.68
C PRO A 56 11.30 0.80 -6.41
N ALA A 57 11.41 0.18 -5.22
CA ALA A 57 10.48 -0.86 -4.79
C ALA A 57 9.05 -0.36 -5.00
N GLN A 58 8.23 -1.17 -5.68
CA GLN A 58 6.84 -0.81 -5.93
C GLN A 58 6.14 -0.66 -4.58
N THR A 59 5.72 0.55 -4.24
CA THR A 59 4.96 0.82 -3.02
C THR A 59 3.57 0.22 -3.14
N VAL A 60 3.36 -0.96 -2.58
CA VAL A 60 2.04 -1.54 -2.37
C VAL A 60 1.36 -0.79 -1.23
N ALA A 61 0.15 -0.28 -1.47
CA ALA A 61 -0.60 0.43 -0.44
C ALA A 61 -1.06 -0.56 0.62
N GLY A 62 -0.62 -0.39 1.87
CA GLY A 62 -1.13 -1.18 3.00
C GLY A 62 -2.66 -1.07 3.14
N VAL A 63 -3.26 -2.06 3.79
CA VAL A 63 -4.70 -2.13 4.16
C VAL A 63 -4.99 -1.13 5.30
N SER A 64 -4.74 0.14 5.04
CA SER A 64 -5.35 1.26 5.74
C SER A 64 -5.28 2.47 4.84
N ARG A 65 -6.00 2.39 3.72
CA ARG A 65 -6.36 3.57 2.95
C ARG A 65 -7.46 4.30 3.72
N SER A 66 -7.10 5.06 4.74
CA SER A 66 -7.85 6.31 4.92
C SER A 66 -7.43 7.20 3.76
N SER A 67 -8.24 7.19 2.70
CA SER A 67 -8.21 8.28 1.71
C SER A 67 -8.64 9.52 2.46
N GLY A 68 -7.71 10.15 3.18
CA GLY A 68 -7.94 11.40 3.88
C GLY A 68 -8.57 12.34 2.87
N ALA A 69 -9.84 12.68 3.09
CA ALA A 69 -10.62 13.51 2.18
C ALA A 69 -9.75 14.71 1.82
N GLY A 70 -9.32 14.77 0.55
CA GLY A 70 -8.36 15.77 0.11
C GLY A 70 -8.81 17.14 0.61
N ARG A 71 -7.92 17.89 1.27
CA ARG A 71 -8.23 19.19 1.89
C ARG A 71 -9.01 20.04 0.88
N LYS A 72 -10.33 20.19 1.09
CA LYS A 72 -11.20 20.97 0.22
C LYS A 72 -10.91 22.46 0.45
N LYS A 73 -9.91 23.00 -0.24
CA LYS A 73 -9.59 24.44 -0.21
C LYS A 73 -10.52 25.19 -1.16
N VAL A 74 -11.14 26.26 -0.67
CA VAL A 74 -11.94 27.19 -1.48
C VAL A 74 -11.05 28.35 -1.91
N ARG A 75 -11.08 28.71 -3.20
CA ARG A 75 -10.38 29.88 -3.73
C ARG A 75 -11.43 30.94 -4.06
N LEU A 76 -11.31 32.11 -3.44
CA LEU A 76 -12.19 33.26 -3.71
C LEU A 76 -11.62 34.12 -4.84
N THR A 77 -12.49 34.67 -5.68
CA THR A 77 -12.10 35.66 -6.69
C THR A 77 -11.89 37.05 -6.06
N PRO A 78 -11.13 37.96 -6.68
CA PRO A 78 -10.93 39.32 -6.15
C PRO A 78 -12.24 40.11 -5.95
N SER A 79 -13.24 39.86 -6.80
CA SER A 79 -14.59 40.44 -6.66
C SER A 79 -15.30 39.92 -5.41
N GLN A 80 -15.25 38.60 -5.15
CA GLN A 80 -15.82 37.97 -3.96
C GLN A 80 -15.17 38.48 -2.66
N VAL A 81 -13.85 38.70 -2.67
CA VAL A 81 -13.14 39.30 -1.52
C VAL A 81 -13.62 40.73 -1.25
N THR A 82 -13.88 41.50 -2.31
CA THR A 82 -14.40 42.87 -2.20
C THR A 82 -15.83 42.89 -1.67
N ILE A 83 -16.69 41.97 -2.12
CA ILE A 83 -18.07 41.83 -1.66
C ILE A 83 -18.11 41.44 -0.18
N ALA A 84 -17.32 40.44 0.25
CA ALA A 84 -17.25 40.03 1.65
C ALA A 84 -16.83 41.18 2.58
N LYS A 85 -15.82 41.97 2.16
CA LYS A 85 -15.41 43.19 2.88
C LYS A 85 -16.50 44.25 2.92
N LYS A 86 -17.23 44.45 1.83
CA LYS A 86 -18.35 45.40 1.75
C LYS A 86 -19.53 44.99 2.65
N LEU A 87 -19.76 43.68 2.81
CA LEU A 87 -20.76 43.12 3.71
C LEU A 87 -20.28 43.06 5.18
N GLY A 88 -19.01 43.36 5.45
CA GLY A 88 -18.43 43.28 6.80
C GLY A 88 -18.32 41.86 7.35
N VAL A 89 -18.40 40.84 6.49
CA VAL A 89 -18.38 39.42 6.89
C VAL A 89 -16.97 38.84 6.71
N PRO A 90 -16.48 38.01 7.64
CA PRO A 90 -15.20 37.32 7.49
C PRO A 90 -15.14 36.47 6.22
N LEU A 91 -13.97 36.43 5.58
CA LEU A 91 -13.74 35.67 4.35
C LEU A 91 -14.00 34.16 4.53
N GLU A 92 -13.75 33.63 5.73
CA GLU A 92 -14.03 32.23 6.08
C GLU A 92 -15.51 31.90 6.02
N GLU A 93 -16.36 32.77 6.58
CA GLU A 93 -17.81 32.58 6.57
C GLU A 93 -18.36 32.74 5.15
N TYR A 94 -17.93 33.77 4.43
CA TYR A 94 -18.33 33.96 3.02
C TYR A 94 -17.93 32.75 2.15
N ALA A 95 -16.76 32.15 2.37
CA ALA A 95 -16.28 31.00 1.60
C ALA A 95 -17.10 29.71 1.80
N LYS A 96 -17.86 29.57 2.90
CA LYS A 96 -18.76 28.42 3.11
C LYS A 96 -19.94 28.46 2.13
N TYR A 97 -20.50 29.63 1.89
CA TYR A 97 -21.70 29.85 1.06
C TYR A 97 -21.43 29.95 -0.44
N VAL A 98 -20.18 30.16 -0.84
CA VAL A 98 -19.79 30.23 -2.26
C VAL A 98 -19.57 28.84 -2.87
N LYS A 99 -19.48 27.80 -2.03
CA LYS A 99 -19.12 26.43 -2.43
C LYS A 99 -20.33 25.53 -2.71
N GLU A 100 -21.53 25.97 -2.35
CA GLU A 100 -22.79 25.35 -2.77
C GLU A 100 -23.21 25.89 -4.14
#